data_AF-A0A1G7RNK5-F1
#
_entry.id   AF-A0A1G7RNK5-F1
#
_cell.length_a   1.000
_cell.length_b   1.000
_cell.length_c   1.000
_cell.angle_alpha   90.00
_cell.angle_beta   90.00
_cell.angle_gamma   90.00
#
_symmetry.space_group_name_H-M   'P 1'
#
loop_
_entity.id
_entity.type
_entity.pdbx_description
1 polymer ?
#
loop_
_entity_poly.entity_id
_entity_poly.type
_entity_poly.pdbx_seq_one_letter_code
_entity_poly.pdbx_strand_id
1 'polypeptide(L)' 'MSTEKAATFDCPECDVSAPSTSVPYDSLGYVVCPVCGYAATPNAEDSPVAERSPSAGD' A
#
# COMPACT_ATOMS: atom_id res chain seq x y z
N MET A 1 -0.12 19.55 26.88
CA MET A 1 -0.44 18.35 26.08
C MET A 1 0.14 18.57 24.71
N SER A 2 1.16 17.80 24.33
CA SER A 2 1.75 17.89 23.01
C SER A 2 0.74 17.32 22.02
N THR A 3 0.19 18.16 21.15
CA THR A 3 -0.64 17.71 20.04
C THR A 3 0.28 16.94 19.11
N GLU A 4 0.32 15.61 19.29
CA GLU A 4 0.98 14.70 18.38
C GLU A 4 0.50 15.05 16.99
N LYS A 5 1.42 15.57 16.16
CA LYS A 5 1.14 15.97 14.79
C LYS A 5 0.67 14.71 14.08
N ALA A 6 -0.64 14.53 13.97
CA ALA A 6 -1.24 13.36 13.36
C ALA A 6 -0.60 13.20 11.98
N ALA A 7 0.09 12.09 11.76
CA ALA A 7 0.63 11.79 10.44
C ALA A 7 -0.56 11.75 9.49
N THR A 8 -0.52 12.59 8.45
CA THR A 8 -1.48 12.53 7.35
C THR A 8 -0.89 11.63 6.29
N PHE A 9 -1.65 10.62 5.89
CA PHE A 9 -1.36 9.80 4.73
C PHE A 9 -1.74 10.58 3.47
N ASP A 10 -0.89 10.50 2.46
CA ASP A 10 -1.10 11.12 1.16
C ASP A 10 -0.97 10.02 0.09
N CYS A 11 -2.01 9.86 -0.74
CA CYS A 11 -2.08 8.78 -1.71
C CYS A 11 -1.50 9.24 -3.07
N PRO A 12 -0.47 8.57 -3.62
CA PRO A 12 0.14 8.97 -4.89
C PRO A 12 -0.74 8.69 -6.12
N GLU A 13 -1.78 7.85 -6.00
CA GLU A 13 -2.63 7.46 -7.13
C GLU A 13 -3.80 8.43 -7.36
N CYS A 14 -4.38 8.97 -6.29
CA CYS A 14 -5.58 9.81 -6.37
C CYS A 14 -5.43 11.14 -5.64
N ASP A 15 -4.22 11.49 -5.19
CA ASP A 15 -3.87 12.73 -4.48
C ASP A 15 -4.76 13.01 -3.25
N VAL A 16 -5.34 11.96 -2.66
CA VAL A 16 -6.15 12.12 -1.45
C VAL A 16 -5.27 12.14 -0.21
N SER A 17 -5.52 13.12 0.64
CA SER A 17 -4.91 13.24 1.97
C SER A 17 -5.92 12.87 3.05
N ALA A 18 -5.55 11.93 3.93
CA ALA A 18 -6.38 11.44 5.03
C ALA A 18 -5.57 11.30 6.33
N PRO A 19 -6.16 11.55 7.50
CA PRO A 19 -5.48 11.32 8.77
C PRO A 19 -5.23 9.83 9.01
N SER A 20 -4.07 9.46 9.55
CA SER A 20 -3.70 8.04 9.81
C SER A 20 -4.73 7.29 10.67
N THR A 21 -5.51 8.00 11.48
CA THR A 21 -6.58 7.42 12.30
C THR A 21 -7.82 6.99 11.51
N SER A 22 -8.04 7.53 10.31
CA SER A 22 -9.10 7.13 9.38
C SER A 22 -8.63 6.18 8.28
N VAL A 23 -7.32 5.98 8.16
CA VAL A 23 -6.73 5.17 7.11
C VAL A 23 -6.75 3.70 7.54
N PRO A 24 -7.43 2.82 6.79
CA PRO A 24 -7.43 1.40 7.11
C PRO A 24 -6.05 0.78 6.87
N TYR A 25 -5.71 -0.20 7.69
CA TYR A 25 -4.54 -1.05 7.51
C TYR A 25 -4.98 -2.42 7.03
N ASP A 26 -4.20 -3.04 6.14
CA ASP A 26 -4.43 -4.43 5.72
C ASP A 26 -4.02 -5.41 6.84
N SER A 27 -4.27 -6.71 6.63
CA SER A 27 -3.90 -7.78 7.57
C SER A 27 -2.39 -7.89 7.83
N LEU A 28 -1.54 -7.42 6.91
CA LEU A 28 -0.09 -7.36 7.10
C LEU A 28 0.38 -6.07 7.79
N GLY A 29 -0.55 -5.13 8.05
CA GLY A 29 -0.25 -3.84 8.69
C GLY A 29 0.22 -2.76 7.71
N TYR A 30 -0.01 -2.91 6.40
CA TYR A 30 0.27 -1.85 5.43
C TYR A 30 -0.90 -0.88 5.32
N VAL A 31 -0.58 0.39 5.08
CA VAL A 31 -1.58 1.45 4.84
C VAL A 31 -2.30 1.22 3.52
N VAL A 32 -3.64 1.29 3.57
CA VAL A 32 -4.53 1.21 2.41
C VAL A 32 -5.31 2.51 2.25
N CYS A 33 -5.29 3.08 1.04
CA CYS A 33 -6.06 4.26 0.71
C CYS A 33 -7.57 3.96 0.80
N PRO A 34 -8.35 4.71 1.60
CA PRO A 34 -9.78 4.47 1.76
C PRO A 34 -10.62 4.87 0.53
N VAL A 35 -10.04 5.58 -0.44
CA VAL A 35 -10.75 6.06 -1.63
C VAL A 35 -10.55 5.13 -2.82
N CYS A 36 -9.30 4.94 -3.25
CA CYS A 36 -8.97 4.11 -4.41
C CYS A 36 -8.56 2.67 -4.06
N GLY A 37 -8.31 2.37 -2.79
CA GLY A 37 -7.83 1.05 -2.35
C GLY A 37 -6.34 0.81 -2.57
N TYR A 38 -5.56 1.83 -2.98
CA TYR A 38 -4.12 1.71 -3.14
C TYR A 38 -3.45 1.30 -1.82
N ALA A 39 -2.79 0.15 -1.82
CA ALA A 39 -1.98 -0.31 -0.70
C ALA A 39 -0.51 -0.05 -1.02
N ALA A 40 0.21 0.63 -0.11
CA ALA A 40 1.64 0.86 -0.23
C ALA A 40 2.45 -0.42 0.04
N THR A 41 2.07 -1.51 -0.62
CA THR A 41 2.78 -2.79 -0.55
C THR A 41 4.03 -2.68 -1.43
N PRO A 42 5.18 -3.21 -0.98
CA PRO A 42 6.39 -3.25 -1.79
C PRO A 42 6.20 -4.05 -3.10
N ASN A 43 5.13 -4.86 -3.18
CA ASN A 43 4.80 -5.69 -4.33
C ASN A 43 3.97 -4.98 -5.41
N ALA A 44 3.43 -3.79 -5.14
CA ALA A 44 2.57 -3.06 -6.09
C ALA A 44 3.36 -2.58 -7.32
N GLU A 45 4.65 -2.25 -7.16
CA GLU A 45 5.50 -1.70 -8.23
C GLU A 45 6.65 -2.64 -8.65
N ASP A 46 6.84 -3.79 -7.98
CA ASP A 46 7.89 -4.78 -8.29
C ASP A 46 7.34 -6.20 -8.41
N SER A 47 6.24 -6.34 -9.15
CA SER A 47 5.95 -7.63 -9.76
C SER A 47 6.27 -7.53 -11.26
N PRO A 48 7.54 -7.66 -11.70
CA PRO A 48 7.73 -8.35 -12.95
C PRO A 48 7.22 -9.76 -12.68
N VAL A 49 5.96 -9.97 -13.05
CA VAL A 49 5.48 -11.28 -13.46
C VAL A 49 6.35 -11.67 -14.67
N ALA A 50 7.54 -12.16 -14.38
CA ALA A 50 8.23 -13.15 -15.18
C ALA A 50 7.87 -14.46 -14.46
N GLU A 51 6.76 -15.13 -14.74
CA GLU A 51 6.39 -15.67 -16.06
C GLU A 51 7.64 -16.11 -16.84
N ARG A 52 8.36 -17.10 -16.30
CA ARG A 52 9.13 -18.16 -16.99
C ARG A 52 9.93 -18.98 -15.97
N SER A 53 9.83 -20.29 -15.80
CA SER A 53 9.08 -21.39 -16.42
C SER A 53 9.23 -22.59 -15.49
N PRO A 54 8.20 -23.41 -15.20
CA PRO A 54 8.42 -24.78 -14.75
C PRO A 54 8.75 -25.62 -15.97
N SER A 55 10.03 -25.68 -16.37
CA SER A 55 10.48 -26.68 -17.33
C SER A 55 10.91 -27.93 -16.57
N ALA A 56 10.00 -28.89 -16.50
CA ALA A 56 10.33 -30.28 -16.20
C ALA A 56 11.20 -30.89 -17.31
N GLY A 57 12.07 -31.84 -16.95
CA GLY A 57 12.47 -32.93 -17.87
C GLY A 57 13.96 -33.21 -18.01
N ASP A 58 14.32 -34.42 -17.53
CA ASP A 58 15.49 -35.29 -17.80
C ASP A 58 16.89 -34.90 -17.26
#